data_AF-A0AAD0FPP8-F1
#
_entry.id   AF-A0AAD0FPP8-F1
#
_cell.length_a   1.000
_cell.length_b   1.000
_cell.length_c   1.000
_cell.angle_alpha   90.00
_cell.angle_beta   90.00
_cell.angle_gamma   90.00
#
_symmetry.space_group_name_H-M   'P 1'
#
loop_
_entity.id
_entity.type
_entity.pdbx_description
1 polymer ?
#
loop_
_entity_poly.entity_id
_entity_poly.type
_entity_poly.pdbx_seq_one_letter_code
_entity_poly.pdbx_strand_id
1 'polypeptide(L)'
;MIRRILAAALSLGLASAAQAAEFSCFARVGPPSAGQNSSILMGSVSAGGLQAAEAEYHRRTSTSKPVSAGRWVIHELYCMPRS
;
A
#
# COMPACT_ATOMS: atom_id res chain seq x y z
N MET A 1 47.76 -22.38 17.52
CA MET A 1 46.66 -22.32 16.53
C MET A 1 45.74 -21.16 16.90
N ILE A 2 45.63 -20.17 16.02
CA ILE A 2 44.94 -18.88 16.25
C ILE A 2 43.46 -19.03 15.88
N ARG A 3 42.56 -18.89 16.86
CA ARG A 3 41.10 -18.90 16.66
C ARG A 3 40.66 -17.49 16.29
N ARG A 4 40.35 -17.28 15.01
CA ARG A 4 39.85 -16.00 14.47
C ARG A 4 38.43 -15.74 15.01
N ILE A 5 38.28 -14.67 15.78
CA ILE A 5 36.98 -14.19 16.26
C ILE A 5 36.31 -13.48 15.09
N LEU A 6 35.21 -14.02 14.58
CA LEU A 6 34.34 -13.31 13.63
C LEU A 6 33.64 -12.17 14.37
N ALA A 7 34.01 -10.93 14.05
CA ALA A 7 33.24 -9.76 14.42
C ALA A 7 32.03 -9.65 13.49
N ALA A 8 30.85 -10.00 14.01
CA ALA A 8 29.58 -9.65 13.38
C ALA A 8 29.35 -8.14 13.56
N ALA A 9 29.88 -7.33 12.65
CA ALA A 9 29.53 -5.93 12.56
C ALA A 9 28.17 -5.81 11.84
N LEU A 10 27.08 -5.95 12.60
CA LEU A 10 25.75 -5.56 12.15
C LEU A 10 25.70 -4.03 12.06
N SER A 11 26.09 -3.47 10.91
CA SER A 11 25.80 -2.08 10.56
C SER A 11 24.32 -1.94 10.16
N LEU A 12 23.43 -2.05 11.15
CA LEU A 12 22.03 -1.64 11.09
C LEU A 12 21.96 -0.19 11.56
N GLY A 13 21.87 0.78 10.66
CA GLY A 13 21.93 2.17 11.12
C GLY A 13 21.60 3.29 10.15
N LEU A 14 20.91 3.04 9.04
CA LEU A 14 20.17 4.11 8.36
C LEU A 14 18.76 3.61 8.07
N ALA A 15 17.99 3.44 9.14
CA ALA A 15 16.56 3.65 9.05
C ALA A 15 16.36 5.13 8.77
N SER A 16 16.41 5.52 7.49
CA SER A 16 15.76 6.75 7.06
C SER A 16 14.31 6.60 7.53
N ALA A 17 13.96 7.30 8.61
CA ALA A 17 12.58 7.57 8.93
C ALA A 17 12.05 8.41 7.77
N ALA A 18 11.67 7.74 6.68
CA ALA A 18 10.81 8.32 5.68
C ALA A 18 9.58 8.75 6.47
N GLN A 19 9.43 10.06 6.70
CA GLN A 19 8.27 10.59 7.40
C GLN A 19 7.05 9.97 6.71
N ALA A 20 6.25 9.23 7.48
CA ALA A 20 5.03 8.66 6.95
C ALA A 20 4.12 9.85 6.62
N ALA A 21 4.06 10.22 5.35
CA ALA A 21 3.15 11.22 4.86
C ALA A 21 1.76 10.59 4.76
N GLU A 22 0.72 11.37 5.06
CA GLU A 22 -0.66 10.94 4.81
C GLU A 22 -1.00 11.12 3.34
N PHE A 23 -1.69 10.13 2.79
CA PHE A 23 -2.21 10.13 1.43
C PHE A 23 -3.71 9.88 1.47
N SER A 24 -4.47 10.65 0.68
CA SER A 24 -5.86 10.30 0.35
C SER A 24 -5.84 9.35 -0.83
N CYS A 25 -6.49 8.21 -0.70
CA CYS A 25 -6.57 7.22 -1.76
C CYS A 25 -8.02 6.97 -2.17
N PHE A 26 -8.18 6.74 -3.46
CA PHE A 26 -9.45 6.47 -4.11
C PHE A 26 -9.30 5.18 -4.90
N ALA A 27 -10.25 4.27 -4.76
CA ALA A 27 -10.31 3.06 -5.55
C ALA A 27 -11.69 2.94 -6.19
N ARG A 28 -11.72 2.73 -7.50
CA ARG A 28 -12.93 2.40 -8.23
C ARG A 28 -13.06 0.89 -8.27
N VAL A 29 -14.06 0.34 -7.59
CA VAL A 29 -14.33 -1.09 -7.52
C VAL A 29 -15.66 -1.43 -8.16
N GLY A 30 -15.74 -2.56 -8.86
CA GLY A 30 -17.00 -3.00 -9.49
C GLY A 30 -16.88 -4.40 -10.08
N PRO A 31 -17.97 -4.96 -10.61
CA PRO A 31 -17.91 -6.20 -11.38
C PRO A 31 -16.83 -6.15 -12.47
N PRO A 32 -16.22 -7.28 -12.87
CA PRO A 32 -15.19 -7.29 -13.90
C PRO A 32 -15.65 -6.72 -15.25
N SER A 33 -16.95 -6.82 -15.56
CA SER A 33 -17.56 -6.27 -16.78
C SER A 33 -18.02 -4.81 -16.65
N ALA A 34 -17.78 -4.15 -15.52
CA ALA A 34 -18.39 -2.86 -15.24
C ALA A 34 -17.67 -1.70 -15.95
N GLY A 35 -18.36 -1.04 -16.89
CA GLY A 35 -18.01 0.30 -17.37
C GLY A 35 -18.63 1.43 -16.54
N GLN A 36 -19.85 1.23 -15.99
CA GLN A 36 -20.60 2.26 -15.23
C GLN A 36 -21.05 1.82 -13.82
N ASN A 37 -21.07 0.52 -13.52
CA ASN A 37 -21.51 -0.02 -12.22
C ASN A 37 -20.34 -0.15 -11.23
N SER A 38 -19.58 0.94 -11.07
CA SER A 38 -18.48 1.00 -10.11
C SER A 38 -18.84 1.81 -8.88
N SER A 39 -18.42 1.36 -7.71
CA SER A 39 -18.41 2.16 -6.47
C SER A 39 -17.04 2.77 -6.25
N ILE A 40 -17.01 3.96 -5.65
CA ILE A 40 -15.78 4.62 -5.25
C ILE A 40 -15.56 4.38 -3.76
N LEU A 41 -14.40 3.82 -3.41
CA LEU A 41 -13.94 3.64 -2.03
C LEU A 41 -12.86 4.68 -1.74
N MET A 42 -13.08 5.46 -0.69
CA MET A 42 -12.17 6.50 -0.24
C MET A 42 -11.58 6.15 1.11
N GLY A 43 -10.32 6.51 1.32
CA GLY A 43 -9.66 6.33 2.61
C GLY A 43 -8.33 7.06 2.67
N SER A 44 -7.69 6.99 3.82
CA SER A 44 -6.34 7.52 4.01
C SER A 44 -5.36 6.42 4.42
N VAL A 45 -4.11 6.59 4.00
CA VAL A 45 -2.99 5.73 4.37
C VAL A 45 -1.80 6.60 4.71
N SER A 46 -1.07 6.21 5.75
CA SER A 46 0.22 6.81 6.09
C SER A 46 1.31 5.94 5.49
N ALA A 47 2.16 6.50 4.64
CA ALA A 47 3.21 5.76 3.96
C ALA A 47 4.45 6.64 3.71
N GLY A 48 5.61 6.02 3.50
CA GLY A 48 6.85 6.74 3.19
C GLY A 48 6.90 7.35 1.78
N GLY A 49 5.83 7.22 0.99
CA GLY A 49 5.73 7.73 -0.38
C GLY A 49 4.49 7.24 -1.12
N LEU A 50 4.21 7.81 -2.29
CA LEU A 50 3.00 7.57 -3.07
C LEU A 50 2.86 6.10 -3.51
N GLN A 51 3.94 5.46 -3.98
CA GLN A 51 3.92 4.04 -4.35
C GLN A 51 3.59 3.12 -3.17
N ALA A 52 4.14 3.41 -1.99
CA ALA A 52 3.86 2.64 -0.78
C ALA A 52 2.41 2.85 -0.30
N ALA A 53 1.87 4.07 -0.45
CA ALA A 53 0.48 4.38 -0.19
C ALA A 53 -0.47 3.60 -1.10
N GLU A 54 -0.19 3.60 -2.41
CA GLU A 54 -1.00 2.87 -3.40
C GLU A 54 -0.97 1.36 -3.16
N ALA A 55 0.21 0.80 -2.86
CA ALA A 55 0.35 -0.63 -2.55
C ALA A 55 -0.43 -1.03 -1.28
N GLU A 56 -0.34 -0.25 -0.20
CA GLU A 56 -1.08 -0.52 1.03
C GLU A 56 -2.60 -0.37 0.81
N TYR A 57 -3.03 0.69 0.10
CA TYR A 57 -4.44 0.90 -0.18
C TYR A 57 -5.01 -0.16 -1.13
N HIS A 58 -4.23 -0.62 -2.11
CA HIS A 58 -4.59 -1.74 -2.97
C HIS A 58 -4.79 -3.02 -2.15
N ARG A 59 -3.88 -3.32 -1.21
CA ARG A 59 -3.99 -4.48 -0.31
C ARG A 59 -5.27 -4.42 0.54
N ARG A 60 -5.55 -3.27 1.16
CA ARG A 60 -6.76 -3.04 1.96
C ARG A 60 -8.03 -3.20 1.11
N THR A 61 -8.03 -2.62 -0.08
CA THR A 61 -9.18 -2.70 -1.00
C THR A 61 -9.40 -4.13 -1.47
N SER A 62 -8.34 -4.85 -1.81
CA SER A 62 -8.38 -6.26 -2.25
C SER A 62 -8.91 -7.21 -1.18
N THR A 63 -8.70 -6.88 0.10
CA THR A 63 -9.20 -7.67 1.22
C THR A 63 -10.60 -7.26 1.67
N SER A 64 -11.09 -6.10 1.24
CA SER A 64 -12.43 -5.62 1.54
C SER A 64 -13.50 -6.38 0.74
N LYS A 65 -14.68 -6.61 1.34
CA LYS A 65 -15.85 -7.08 0.59
C LYS A 65 -16.42 -5.89 -0.19
N PRO A 66 -16.82 -6.06 -1.45
CA PRO A 66 -17.03 -7.33 -2.18
C PRO A 66 -15.84 -7.84 -3.02
N VAL A 67 -14.67 -7.20 -2.96
CA VAL A 67 -13.49 -7.58 -3.77
C VAL A 67 -12.91 -8.92 -3.32
N SER A 68 -12.71 -9.12 -2.02
CA SER A 68 -12.22 -10.38 -1.46
C SER A 68 -13.14 -11.58 -1.67
N ALA A 69 -14.43 -11.32 -1.97
CA ALA A 69 -15.40 -12.35 -2.33
C ALA A 69 -15.33 -12.76 -3.81
N GLY A 70 -14.40 -12.20 -4.60
CA GLY A 70 -14.26 -12.46 -6.04
C GLY A 70 -15.38 -11.89 -6.89
N ARG A 71 -16.30 -11.12 -6.30
CA ARG A 71 -17.45 -10.54 -7.02
C ARG A 71 -17.04 -9.30 -7.80
N TRP A 72 -16.18 -8.47 -7.22
CA TRP A 72 -15.73 -7.20 -7.78
C TRP A 72 -14.21 -7.17 -7.92
N VAL A 73 -13.71 -6.35 -8.84
CA VAL A 73 -12.29 -6.07 -9.07
C VAL A 73 -12.01 -4.58 -8.86
N ILE A 74 -10.74 -4.25 -8.65
CA ILE A 74 -10.26 -2.85 -8.61
C ILE A 74 -9.96 -2.45 -10.05
N HIS A 75 -10.69 -1.47 -10.57
CA HIS A 75 -10.52 -0.94 -11.94
C HIS A 75 -9.50 0.18 -11.99
N GLU A 76 -9.56 1.08 -11.00
CA GLU A 76 -8.68 2.22 -10.88
C GLU A 76 -8.30 2.40 -9.42
N LEU A 77 -7.06 2.80 -9.18
CA LEU A 77 -6.58 3.19 -7.87
C LEU A 77 -5.59 4.33 -8.04
N TYR A 78 -5.75 5.38 -7.25
CA TYR A 78 -4.77 6.45 -7.17
C TYR A 78 -4.76 7.04 -5.77
N CYS A 79 -3.58 7.51 -5.36
CA CYS A 79 -3.39 8.23 -4.11
C CYS A 79 -2.83 9.62 -4.39
N MET A 80 -3.16 10.57 -3.52
CA MET A 80 -2.64 11.94 -3.55
C MET A 80 -2.15 12.32 -2.15
N PRO A 81 -0.99 13.01 -2.03
CA PRO A 81 -0.51 13.47 -0.73
C PRO A 81 -1.54 14.42 -0.11
N ARG A 82 -1.81 14.23 1.18
CA ARG A 82 -2.52 15.22 2.01
C ARG A 82 -1.48 16.24 2.46
N SER A 83 -1.56 17.44 1.89
CA SER A 83 -0.79 18.62 2.29
C SER A 83 -1.16 19.09 3.69
#